data_AF-A0A5D0RIK3-F1
#
_entry.id   AF-A0A5D0RIK3-F1
#
_cell.length_a   1.000
_cell.length_b   1.000
_cell.length_c   1.000
_cell.angle_alpha   90.00
_cell.angle_beta   90.00
_cell.angle_gamma   90.00
#
_symmetry.space_group_name_H-M   'P 1'
#
loop_
_entity.id
_entity.type
_entity.pdbx_description
1 polymer ?
#
loop_
_entity_poly.entity_id
_entity_poly.type
_entity_poly.pdbx_seq_one_letter_code
_entity_poly.pdbx_strand_id
1 'polypeptide(L)'
;MASRENTTAADEDALNAAQVEFSLNPAFFAPRAQDYWTAQEQILKELENFTSAWFRRRHDAARSMVEARSRIASDAPTDPASVMREISEWQTGVMEQLAQDAKEYADMMARCAGALVQGAGVAKGEIDGEPEKAATPDKP
;
A
#
# COMPACT_ATOMS: atom_id res chain seq x y z
N MET A 1 -25.39 45.01 -2.94
CA MET A 1 -24.12 45.24 -2.23
C MET A 1 -23.87 44.17 -1.16
N ALA A 2 -24.87 43.68 -0.43
CA ALA A 2 -24.73 42.62 0.59
C ALA A 2 -24.07 41.29 0.13
N SER A 3 -24.24 40.87 -1.12
CA SER A 3 -23.69 39.59 -1.60
C SER A 3 -22.16 39.56 -1.70
N ARG A 4 -21.50 40.72 -1.83
CA ARG A 4 -20.04 40.79 -1.99
C ARG A 4 -19.32 40.85 -0.64
N GLU A 5 -19.94 41.46 0.36
CA GLU A 5 -19.46 41.50 1.74
C GLU A 5 -19.55 40.13 2.43
N ASN A 6 -20.59 39.35 2.10
CA ASN A 6 -20.76 38.00 2.64
C ASN A 6 -19.72 37.00 2.08
N THR A 7 -19.28 37.19 0.84
CA THR A 7 -18.22 36.36 0.24
C THR A 7 -16.86 36.65 0.87
N THR A 8 -16.52 37.93 1.09
CA THR A 8 -15.24 38.29 1.72
C THR A 8 -15.12 37.83 3.17
N ALA A 9 -16.21 37.86 3.94
CA ALA A 9 -16.21 37.36 5.31
C ALA A 9 -16.07 35.83 5.37
N ALA A 10 -16.76 35.11 4.48
CA ALA A 10 -16.62 33.65 4.36
C ALA A 10 -15.21 33.24 3.89
N ASP A 11 -14.61 34.01 3.00
CA ASP A 11 -13.24 33.78 2.52
C ASP A 11 -12.21 34.07 3.64
N GLU A 12 -12.40 35.13 4.43
CA GLU A 12 -11.54 35.43 5.60
C GLU A 12 -11.68 34.37 6.69
N ASP A 13 -12.88 33.90 6.99
CA ASP A 13 -13.10 32.82 7.96
C ASP A 13 -12.47 31.51 7.47
N ALA A 14 -12.56 31.20 6.17
CA ALA A 14 -11.90 30.03 5.59
C ALA A 14 -10.38 30.13 5.65
N LEU A 15 -9.80 31.31 5.39
CA LEU A 15 -8.36 31.54 5.49
C LEU A 15 -7.87 31.46 6.94
N ASN A 16 -8.61 32.04 7.89
CA ASN A 16 -8.31 31.96 9.31
C ASN A 16 -8.41 30.52 9.83
N ALA A 17 -9.44 29.77 9.41
CA ALA A 17 -9.60 28.36 9.75
C ALA A 17 -8.44 27.52 9.19
N ALA A 18 -8.07 27.71 7.93
CA ALA A 18 -6.92 27.04 7.32
C ALA A 18 -5.60 27.39 8.00
N GLN A 19 -5.43 28.66 8.41
CA GLN A 19 -4.24 29.09 9.14
C GLN A 19 -4.16 28.49 10.54
N VAL A 20 -5.28 28.42 11.27
CA VAL A 20 -5.35 27.75 12.58
C VAL A 20 -5.08 26.26 12.44
N GLU A 21 -5.67 25.60 11.45
CA GLU A 21 -5.45 24.18 11.17
C GLU A 21 -3.97 23.92 10.82
N PHE A 22 -3.37 24.76 9.98
CA PHE A 22 -1.94 24.66 9.67
C PHE A 22 -1.07 24.86 10.92
N SER A 23 -1.33 25.91 11.70
CA SER A 23 -0.54 26.31 12.89
C SER A 23 -0.62 25.29 14.03
N LEU A 24 -1.76 24.61 14.16
CA LEU A 24 -2.00 23.61 15.20
C LEU A 24 -1.71 22.19 14.72
N ASN A 25 -1.36 21.98 13.45
CA ASN A 25 -1.09 20.64 12.93
C ASN A 25 0.22 20.10 13.53
N PRO A 26 0.15 19.08 14.40
CA PRO A 26 1.35 18.51 15.02
C PRO A 26 2.31 17.93 13.98
N ALA A 27 1.82 17.56 12.79
CA ALA A 27 2.64 17.03 11.71
C ALA A 27 3.65 18.05 11.17
N PHE A 28 3.44 19.36 11.31
CA PHE A 28 4.37 20.37 10.79
C PHE A 28 5.30 20.96 11.86
N PHE A 29 4.82 21.05 13.11
CA PHE A 29 5.52 21.79 14.16
C PHE A 29 5.98 20.93 15.35
N ALA A 30 5.63 19.64 15.40
CA ALA A 30 6.17 18.76 16.44
C ALA A 30 7.69 18.60 16.28
N PRO A 31 8.45 18.44 17.38
CA PRO A 31 9.90 18.20 17.34
C PRO A 31 10.34 17.00 16.48
N ARG A 32 9.42 16.08 16.15
CA ARG A 32 9.64 14.90 15.29
C ARG A 32 8.95 14.96 13.93
N ALA A 33 8.39 16.12 13.56
CA ALA A 33 7.69 16.33 12.29
C ALA A 33 8.58 15.94 11.10
N GLN A 34 9.86 16.31 11.14
CA GLN A 34 10.82 15.99 10.08
C GLN A 34 11.02 14.47 9.92
N ASP A 35 11.18 13.74 11.03
CA ASP A 35 11.36 12.27 11.00
C ASP A 35 10.10 11.56 10.49
N TYR A 36 8.92 12.05 10.89
CA TYR A 36 7.64 11.56 10.40
C TYR A 36 7.49 11.76 8.89
N TRP A 37 7.75 12.97 8.37
CA TRP A 37 7.67 13.24 6.94
C TRP A 37 8.70 12.45 6.13
N THR A 38 9.92 12.30 6.66
CA THR A 38 10.97 11.47 6.04
C THR A 38 10.53 10.01 5.94
N ALA A 39 9.89 9.47 6.98
CA ALA A 39 9.33 8.12 6.95
C ALA A 39 8.18 7.99 5.92
N GLN A 40 7.32 9.00 5.82
CA GLN A 40 6.25 9.04 4.81
C GLN A 40 6.82 9.05 3.38
N GLU A 41 7.86 9.84 3.10
CA GLU A 41 8.56 9.83 1.80
C GLU A 41 9.15 8.45 1.49
N GLN A 42 9.75 7.79 2.49
CA GLN A 42 10.31 6.46 2.31
C GLN A 42 9.24 5.41 1.99
N ILE A 43 8.09 5.45 2.68
CA ILE A 43 6.95 4.55 2.42
C ILE A 43 6.43 4.74 0.99
N LEU A 44 6.24 6.00 0.58
CA LEU A 44 5.76 6.32 -0.77
C LEU A 44 6.74 5.80 -1.83
N LYS A 45 8.05 5.96 -1.61
CA LYS A 45 9.08 5.45 -2.50
C LYS A 45 9.07 3.92 -2.60
N GLU A 46 8.95 3.20 -1.49
CA GLU A 46 8.87 1.73 -1.53
C GLU A 46 7.60 1.26 -2.25
N LEU A 47 6.46 1.96 -2.07
CA LEU A 47 5.22 1.67 -2.78
C LEU A 47 5.34 1.93 -4.29
N GLU A 48 5.94 3.04 -4.70
CA GLU A 48 6.19 3.36 -6.12
C GLU A 48 7.08 2.29 -6.78
N ASN A 49 8.14 1.87 -6.10
CA ASN A 49 9.05 0.84 -6.58
C ASN A 49 8.33 -0.50 -6.78
N PHE A 50 7.59 -0.95 -5.76
CA PHE A 50 6.83 -2.19 -5.82
C PHE A 50 5.76 -2.16 -6.93
N THR A 51 4.92 -1.12 -6.93
CA THR A 51 3.80 -1.02 -7.86
C THR A 51 4.27 -0.93 -9.30
N SER A 52 5.33 -0.16 -9.58
CA SER A 52 5.91 -0.06 -10.92
C SER A 52 6.42 -1.40 -11.46
N ALA A 53 7.12 -2.17 -10.62
CA ALA A 53 7.60 -3.50 -10.98
C ALA A 53 6.45 -4.50 -11.18
N TRP A 54 5.47 -4.48 -10.28
CA TRP A 54 4.27 -5.32 -10.33
C TRP A 54 3.46 -5.09 -11.61
N PHE A 55 3.17 -3.82 -11.95
CA PHE A 55 2.44 -3.47 -13.16
C PHE A 55 3.16 -3.95 -14.42
N ARG A 56 4.49 -3.80 -14.48
CA ARG A 56 5.28 -4.28 -15.62
C ARG A 56 5.13 -5.79 -15.80
N ARG A 57 5.32 -6.57 -14.74
CA ARG A 57 5.17 -8.04 -14.79
C ARG A 57 3.77 -8.48 -15.20
N ARG A 58 2.72 -7.83 -14.66
CA ARG A 58 1.33 -8.16 -15.03
C ARG A 58 1.00 -7.82 -16.48
N HIS A 59 1.55 -6.73 -17.02
CA HIS A 59 1.44 -6.43 -18.43
C HIS A 59 2.16 -7.46 -19.31
N ASP A 60 3.33 -7.94 -18.89
CA ASP A 60 4.08 -8.98 -19.61
C ASP A 60 3.32 -10.31 -19.62
N ALA A 61 2.75 -10.73 -18.48
CA ALA A 61 1.90 -11.92 -18.38
C ALA A 61 0.64 -11.85 -19.24
N ALA A 62 0.00 -10.69 -19.31
CA ALA A 62 -1.17 -10.47 -20.15
C ALA A 62 -0.81 -10.53 -21.64
N ARG A 63 0.32 -9.92 -22.04
CA ARG A 63 0.82 -9.98 -23.41
C ARG A 63 1.18 -11.40 -23.82
N SER A 64 1.85 -12.16 -22.95
CA SER A 64 2.20 -13.55 -23.25
C SER A 64 0.97 -14.44 -23.44
N MET A 65 -0.15 -14.19 -22.74
CA MET A 65 -1.42 -14.86 -23.00
C MET A 65 -1.97 -14.53 -24.40
N VAL A 66 -1.94 -13.26 -24.79
CA VAL A 66 -2.41 -12.84 -26.13
C VAL A 66 -1.58 -13.50 -27.22
N GLU A 67 -0.26 -13.58 -27.05
CA GLU A 67 0.65 -14.27 -27.96
C GLU A 67 0.38 -15.79 -28.00
N ALA A 68 0.21 -16.44 -26.85
CA ALA A 68 -0.14 -17.87 -26.78
C ALA A 68 -1.46 -18.15 -27.49
N ARG A 69 -2.48 -17.30 -27.29
CA ARG A 69 -3.75 -17.39 -28.01
C ARG A 69 -3.56 -17.24 -29.52
N SER A 70 -2.70 -16.33 -29.96
CA SER A 70 -2.39 -16.16 -31.38
C SER A 70 -1.76 -17.42 -31.97
N ARG A 71 -0.80 -18.05 -31.26
CA ARG A 71 -0.17 -19.32 -31.69
C ARG A 71 -1.18 -20.45 -31.81
N ILE A 72 -2.02 -20.61 -30.78
CA ILE A 72 -3.11 -21.60 -30.76
C ILE A 72 -4.08 -21.39 -31.94
N ALA A 73 -4.40 -20.14 -32.25
CA ALA A 73 -5.33 -19.80 -33.34
C ALA A 73 -4.71 -19.96 -34.74
N SER A 74 -3.42 -19.65 -34.91
CA SER A 74 -2.72 -19.82 -36.19
C SER A 74 -2.44 -21.28 -36.54
N ASP A 75 -2.27 -22.13 -35.53
CA ASP A 75 -1.92 -23.54 -35.71
C ASP A 75 -3.13 -24.48 -35.86
N ALA A 76 -4.37 -23.99 -35.76
CA ALA A 76 -5.68 -24.65 -35.95
C ALA A 76 -5.78 -26.18 -35.68
N PRO A 77 -6.87 -26.63 -35.03
CA PRO A 77 -6.95 -27.51 -33.84
C PRO A 77 -6.35 -28.92 -33.99
N THR A 78 -5.16 -29.07 -34.55
CA THR A 78 -4.62 -30.37 -34.96
C THR A 78 -4.12 -31.21 -33.80
N ASP A 79 -3.89 -30.61 -32.63
CA ASP A 79 -3.52 -31.34 -31.42
C ASP A 79 -4.06 -30.66 -30.14
N PRO A 80 -5.13 -31.19 -29.52
CA PRO A 80 -5.60 -30.73 -28.22
C PRO A 80 -4.54 -30.77 -27.11
N ALA A 81 -3.56 -31.68 -27.21
CA ALA A 81 -2.49 -31.79 -26.22
C ALA A 81 -1.51 -30.61 -26.31
N SER A 82 -1.23 -30.09 -27.51
CA SER A 82 -0.38 -28.92 -27.71
C SER A 82 -1.01 -27.64 -27.12
N VAL A 83 -2.33 -27.48 -27.30
CA VAL A 83 -3.10 -26.37 -26.70
C VAL A 83 -3.08 -26.43 -25.17
N MET A 84 -3.30 -27.62 -24.59
CA MET A 84 -3.23 -27.79 -23.13
C MET A 84 -1.82 -27.53 -22.59
N ARG A 85 -0.77 -27.91 -23.33
CA ARG A 85 0.62 -27.64 -22.97
C ARG A 85 0.92 -26.14 -22.94
N GLU A 86 0.55 -25.39 -23.98
CA GLU A 86 0.75 -23.93 -24.02
C GLU A 86 0.02 -23.21 -22.87
N ILE A 87 -1.20 -23.66 -22.54
CA ILE A 87 -1.95 -23.12 -21.39
C ILE A 87 -1.24 -23.46 -20.07
N SER A 88 -0.76 -24.69 -19.90
CA SER A 88 -0.08 -25.13 -18.68
C SER A 88 1.26 -24.42 -18.48
N GLU A 89 2.02 -24.21 -19.56
CA GLU A 89 3.28 -23.48 -19.55
C GLU A 89 3.05 -22.00 -19.18
N TRP A 90 2.04 -21.37 -19.78
CA TRP A 90 1.62 -20.02 -19.41
C TRP A 90 1.20 -19.93 -17.93
N GLN A 91 0.35 -20.85 -17.46
CA GLN A 91 -0.10 -20.89 -16.06
C GLN A 91 1.08 -21.04 -15.09
N THR A 92 2.06 -21.88 -15.41
CA THR A 92 3.25 -22.07 -14.59
C THR A 92 4.04 -20.77 -14.46
N GLY A 93 4.27 -20.08 -15.58
CA GLY A 93 4.95 -18.77 -15.57
C GLY A 93 4.19 -17.71 -14.77
N VAL A 94 2.86 -17.69 -14.83
CA VAL A 94 2.05 -16.77 -14.00
C VAL A 94 2.18 -17.09 -12.51
N MET A 95 2.23 -18.36 -12.13
CA MET A 95 2.40 -18.77 -10.73
C MET A 95 3.77 -18.39 -10.17
N GLU A 96 4.83 -18.53 -10.96
CA GLU A 96 6.17 -18.08 -10.57
C GLU A 96 6.21 -16.55 -10.37
N GLN A 97 5.62 -15.80 -11.30
CA GLN A 97 5.52 -14.34 -11.17
C GLN A 97 4.68 -13.93 -9.97
N LEU A 98 3.60 -14.65 -9.66
CA LEU A 98 2.76 -14.39 -8.49
C LEU A 98 3.51 -14.66 -7.17
N ALA A 99 4.32 -15.71 -7.11
CA ALA A 99 5.16 -15.99 -5.95
C ALA A 99 6.22 -14.89 -5.76
N GLN A 100 6.81 -14.42 -6.86
CA GLN A 100 7.73 -13.28 -6.83
C GLN A 100 7.04 -11.99 -6.38
N ASP A 101 5.82 -11.71 -6.88
CA ASP A 101 5.00 -10.56 -6.46
C ASP A 101 4.72 -10.60 -4.94
N ALA A 102 4.35 -11.77 -4.41
CA ALA A 102 4.06 -11.95 -2.99
C ALA A 102 5.29 -11.70 -2.11
N LYS A 103 6.46 -12.18 -2.55
CA LYS A 103 7.73 -11.92 -1.87
C LYS A 103 8.08 -10.43 -1.88
N GLU A 104 8.02 -9.78 -3.04
CA GLU A 104 8.33 -8.35 -3.15
C GLU A 104 7.35 -7.49 -2.35
N TYR A 105 6.08 -7.87 -2.29
CA TYR A 105 5.09 -7.22 -1.44
C TYR A 105 5.42 -7.35 0.05
N ALA A 106 5.81 -8.55 0.50
CA ALA A 106 6.23 -8.78 1.88
C ALA A 106 7.49 -7.97 2.23
N ASP A 107 8.48 -7.92 1.33
CA ASP A 107 9.69 -7.13 1.49
C ASP A 107 9.38 -5.63 1.58
N MET A 108 8.49 -5.12 0.71
CA MET A 108 8.02 -3.72 0.74
C MET A 108 7.34 -3.41 2.09
N MET A 109 6.41 -4.27 2.53
CA MET A 109 5.72 -4.10 3.81
C MET A 109 6.68 -4.07 5.00
N ALA A 110 7.71 -4.93 5.00
CA ALA A 110 8.74 -4.93 6.03
C ALA A 110 9.55 -3.63 6.07
N ARG A 111 9.91 -3.08 4.90
CA ARG A 111 10.61 -1.78 4.81
C ARG A 111 9.73 -0.62 5.25
N CYS A 112 8.46 -0.60 4.86
CA CYS A 112 7.48 0.40 5.32
C CYS A 112 7.30 0.35 6.84
N ALA A 113 7.18 -0.85 7.42
CA ALA A 113 7.11 -1.01 8.87
C ALA A 113 8.38 -0.48 9.57
N GLY A 114 9.56 -0.76 8.99
CA GLY A 114 10.83 -0.21 9.48
C GLY A 114 10.86 1.32 9.45
N ALA A 115 10.40 1.94 8.36
CA ALA A 115 10.31 3.40 8.23
C ALA A 115 9.34 4.01 9.26
N LEU A 116 8.18 3.38 9.47
CA LEU A 116 7.20 3.83 10.46
C LEU A 116 7.74 3.77 11.89
N VAL A 117 8.41 2.68 12.27
CA VAL A 117 9.01 2.54 13.62
C VAL A 117 10.07 3.61 13.86
N GLN A 118 10.87 3.93 12.84
CA GLN A 118 11.90 4.95 12.90
C GLN A 118 11.31 6.37 12.96
N GLY A 119 10.31 6.68 12.13
CA GLY A 119 9.70 8.01 12.04
C GLY A 119 8.72 8.34 13.16
N ALA A 120 8.02 7.35 13.71
CA ALA A 120 7.09 7.56 14.83
C ALA A 120 7.79 7.62 16.19
N GLY A 121 9.04 7.14 16.27
CA GLY A 121 9.75 7.01 17.55
C GLY A 121 8.91 6.22 18.56
N VAL A 122 8.34 5.08 18.13
CA VAL A 122 7.65 4.15 19.04
C VAL A 122 8.70 3.68 20.03
N ALA A 123 8.72 4.32 21.20
CA ALA A 123 9.40 3.80 22.35
C ALA A 123 8.85 2.39 22.58
N LYS A 124 9.73 1.41 22.60
CA LYS A 124 9.46 0.05 23.04
C LYS A 124 8.91 0.12 24.46
N GLY A 125 7.60 0.19 24.62
CA GLY A 125 6.91 0.35 25.89
C GLY A 125 5.50 -0.22 25.82
N GLU A 126 5.29 -1.27 26.62
CA GLU A 126 4.02 -1.85 27.04
C GLU A 126 3.15 -2.49 25.96
N ILE A 127 3.51 -3.74 25.65
CA ILE A 127 2.51 -4.81 25.47
C ILE A 127 2.27 -5.45 26.85
N ASP A 128 2.00 -4.64 27.88
CA ASP A 128 1.60 -5.14 29.21
C ASP A 128 0.10 -5.45 29.18
N GLY A 129 -0.21 -6.59 28.58
CA GLY A 129 -1.42 -7.35 28.88
C GLY A 129 -1.07 -8.43 29.89
N GLU A 130 -0.80 -8.07 31.14
CA GLU A 130 -0.81 -9.05 32.22
C GLU A 130 -2.25 -9.57 32.35
N PRO A 131 -2.49 -10.89 32.28
CA PRO A 131 -3.84 -11.41 32.40
C PRO A 131 -4.33 -11.19 33.84
N GLU A 132 -5.31 -10.29 33.95
CA GLU A 132 -6.15 -10.09 35.13
C GLU A 132 -6.56 -11.45 35.67
N LYS A 133 -6.02 -11.82 36.84
CA LYS A 133 -6.40 -13.04 37.55
C LYS A 133 -7.90 -12.95 37.84
N ALA A 134 -8.66 -13.79 37.15
CA ALA A 134 -10.08 -13.99 37.38
C ALA A 134 -10.33 -14.23 38.87
N ALA A 135 -11.04 -13.28 39.49
CA ALA A 135 -11.60 -13.44 40.82
C ALA A 135 -12.54 -14.66 40.79
N THR A 136 -12.19 -15.72 41.51
CA THR A 136 -13.11 -16.82 41.79
C THR A 136 -14.17 -16.32 42.76
N PRO A 137 -15.48 -16.48 42.47
CA PRO A 137 -16.52 -16.13 43.42
C PRO A 137 -16.54 -17.16 44.55
N ASP A 138 -16.66 -16.64 45.76
CA ASP A 138 -16.83 -17.39 47.00
C ASP A 138 -18.24 -18.00 47.08
N LYS A 139 -18.33 -19.06 47.90
CA LYS A 139 -19.49 -19.70 48.55
C LYS A 139 -20.28 -20.84 47.89
N PRO A 140 -20.96 -21.70 48.69
CA PRO A 140 -21.31 -21.59 50.13
C PRO A 140 -20.47 -22.38 51.12
#